data_AF-A0A928VCD5-F1
#
_entry.id   AF-A0A928VCD5-F1
#
_cell.length_a   1.000
_cell.length_b   1.000
_cell.length_c   1.000
_cell.angle_alpha   90.00
_cell.angle_beta   90.00
_cell.angle_gamma   90.00
#
_symmetry.space_group_name_H-M   'P 1'
#
loop_
_entity.id
_entity.type
_entity.pdbx_description
1 polymer ?
#
loop_
_entity_poly.entity_id
_entity_poly.type
_entity_poly.pdbx_seq_one_letter_code
_entity_poly.pdbx_strand_id
1 'polypeptide(L)'
;MNINSFEHLLSDKQHLRRIEAIAKKRTQGTSVCWEDAVQIANIKLLQAVRSGKFRDGEIEKFFRWAMSVAKNEIIDFIRKEKRYSPISLDQSIYGTELTILESLPGEANPLDAIEIADLTLSAIEALKRIDRQFPEKHYRHLCVGQANGQTQAQLAAELGITQSAVSKRMTELAALVDEALALGLFSAKAIKQHQQKSRQPKSARKRSDSQW
;
A
#
# COMPACT_ATOMS: atom_id res chain seq x y z
N MET A 1 -0.39 16.42 -41.32
CA MET A 1 0.90 15.70 -41.43
C MET A 1 0.78 14.36 -40.70
N ASN A 2 1.38 13.26 -41.18
CA ASN A 2 1.27 11.94 -40.53
C ASN A 2 2.14 11.87 -39.24
N ILE A 3 1.72 11.12 -38.22
CA ILE A 3 2.41 10.96 -36.92
C ILE A 3 3.88 10.52 -37.10
N ASN A 4 4.12 9.62 -38.05
CA ASN A 4 5.48 9.14 -38.39
C ASN A 4 6.40 10.28 -38.89
N SER A 5 5.84 11.34 -39.48
CA SER A 5 6.61 12.50 -39.92
C SER A 5 7.08 13.36 -38.76
N PHE A 6 6.29 13.45 -37.67
CA PHE A 6 6.64 14.23 -36.48
C PHE A 6 7.66 13.51 -35.60
N GLU A 7 7.62 12.17 -35.53
CA GLU A 7 8.66 11.40 -34.86
C GLU A 7 10.04 11.63 -35.49
N HIS A 8 10.12 11.65 -36.83
CA HIS A 8 11.37 11.96 -37.53
C HIS A 8 11.87 13.39 -37.25
N LEU A 9 10.96 14.35 -37.06
CA LEU A 9 11.33 15.74 -36.71
C LEU A 9 11.90 15.86 -35.29
N LEU A 10 11.59 14.93 -34.37
CA LEU A 10 12.21 14.90 -33.04
C LEU A 10 13.70 14.53 -33.09
N SER A 11 14.13 13.81 -34.13
CA SER A 11 15.53 13.46 -34.35
C SER A 11 16.35 14.59 -35.00
N ASP A 12 15.75 15.76 -35.23
CA ASP A 12 16.47 16.92 -35.77
C ASP A 12 17.61 17.37 -34.84
N LYS A 13 18.81 17.51 -35.40
CA LYS A 13 20.03 17.85 -34.63
C LYS A 13 19.94 19.21 -33.96
N GLN A 14 19.30 20.20 -34.58
CA GLN A 14 19.17 21.54 -33.97
C GLN A 14 18.19 21.50 -32.80
N HIS A 15 17.09 20.74 -32.94
CA HIS A 15 16.13 20.52 -31.87
C HIS A 15 16.78 19.85 -30.65
N LEU A 16 17.52 18.75 -30.86
CA LEU A 16 18.23 18.04 -29.79
C LEU A 16 19.22 18.95 -29.07
N ARG A 17 20.06 19.69 -29.80
CA ARG A 17 21.00 20.67 -29.22
C ARG A 17 20.31 21.73 -28.37
N ARG A 18 19.12 22.18 -28.75
CA ARG A 18 18.34 23.15 -27.97
C ARG A 18 17.81 22.53 -26.67
N ILE A 19 17.35 21.29 -26.71
CA ILE A 19 16.92 20.56 -25.50
C ILE A 19 18.12 20.38 -24.56
N GLU A 20 19.27 19.96 -25.08
CA GLU A 20 20.51 19.83 -24.29
C GLU A 20 20.92 21.14 -23.63
N ALA A 21 20.87 22.26 -24.36
CA ALA A 21 21.21 23.58 -23.81
C ALA A 21 20.26 23.98 -22.67
N ILE A 22 18.96 23.67 -22.80
CA ILE A 22 17.98 23.92 -21.73
C ILE A 22 18.26 23.01 -20.53
N ALA A 23 18.50 21.73 -20.75
CA ALA A 23 18.79 20.76 -19.69
C ALA A 23 20.01 21.21 -18.89
N LYS A 24 21.16 21.45 -19.56
CA LYS A 24 22.40 21.94 -18.94
C LYS A 24 22.17 23.20 -18.11
N LYS A 25 21.44 24.18 -18.64
CA LYS A 25 21.14 25.43 -17.91
C LYS A 25 20.24 25.20 -16.70
N ARG A 26 19.30 24.25 -16.76
CA ARG A 26 18.31 24.01 -15.70
C ARG A 26 18.82 23.12 -14.59
N THR A 27 19.71 22.18 -14.90
CA THR A 27 20.30 21.26 -13.92
C THR A 27 21.54 21.82 -13.22
N GLN A 28 22.11 22.94 -13.71
CA GLN A 28 23.16 23.67 -13.00
C GLN A 28 22.76 23.97 -11.54
N GLY A 29 23.61 23.57 -10.60
CA GLY A 29 23.35 23.75 -9.16
C GLY A 29 22.28 22.81 -8.59
N THR A 30 21.96 21.73 -9.28
CA THR A 30 21.09 20.65 -8.79
C THR A 30 21.86 19.33 -8.75
N SER A 31 21.38 18.34 -8.00
CA SER A 31 21.90 16.97 -7.99
C SER A 31 21.55 16.18 -9.26
N VAL A 32 20.77 16.76 -10.18
CA VAL A 32 20.22 16.09 -11.35
C VAL A 32 21.22 16.10 -12.50
N CYS A 33 21.48 14.93 -13.08
CA CYS A 33 22.29 14.77 -14.30
C CYS A 33 21.57 15.41 -15.51
N TRP A 34 22.30 16.18 -16.34
CA TRP A 34 21.67 16.89 -17.47
C TRP A 34 21.28 15.92 -18.59
N GLU A 35 22.03 14.84 -18.77
CA GLU A 35 21.75 13.76 -19.71
C GLU A 35 20.42 13.08 -19.39
N ASP A 36 20.14 12.81 -18.11
CA ASP A 36 18.87 12.22 -17.68
C ASP A 36 17.69 13.16 -17.92
N ALA A 37 17.88 14.46 -17.66
CA ALA A 37 16.88 15.47 -17.96
C ALA A 37 16.55 15.53 -19.47
N VAL A 38 17.55 15.38 -20.34
CA VAL A 38 17.34 15.28 -21.80
C VAL A 38 16.56 14.01 -22.16
N GLN A 39 16.95 12.86 -21.61
CA GLN A 39 16.29 11.58 -21.89
C GLN A 39 14.81 11.60 -21.50
N ILE A 40 14.49 12.08 -20.30
CA ILE A 40 13.12 12.20 -19.82
C ILE A 40 12.28 13.13 -20.71
N ALA A 41 12.86 14.27 -21.12
CA ALA A 41 12.18 15.19 -22.03
C ALA A 41 11.87 14.54 -23.38
N ASN A 42 12.82 13.78 -23.95
CA ASN A 42 12.64 13.09 -25.23
C ASN A 42 11.61 11.98 -25.14
N ILE A 43 11.60 11.19 -24.06
CA ILE A 43 10.57 10.16 -23.81
C ILE A 43 9.19 10.82 -23.75
N LYS A 44 9.05 11.93 -23.02
CA LYS A 44 7.78 12.65 -22.90
C LYS A 44 7.31 13.21 -24.23
N LEU A 45 8.22 13.75 -25.04
CA LEU A 45 7.93 14.25 -26.37
C LEU A 45 7.42 13.15 -27.29
N LEU A 46 8.13 12.01 -27.34
CA LEU A 46 7.74 10.86 -28.14
C LEU A 46 6.34 10.36 -27.74
N GLN A 47 6.08 10.24 -26.44
CA GLN A 47 4.75 9.88 -25.93
C GLN A 47 3.68 10.89 -26.35
N ALA A 48 3.97 12.20 -26.23
CA ALA A 48 3.02 13.25 -26.60
C ALA A 48 2.69 13.26 -28.09
N VAL A 49 3.69 13.01 -28.95
CA VAL A 49 3.50 12.87 -30.41
C VAL A 49 2.67 11.64 -30.73
N ARG A 50 3.01 10.47 -30.16
CA ARG A 50 2.26 9.22 -30.36
C ARG A 50 0.81 9.30 -29.90
N SER A 51 0.53 10.01 -28.82
CA SER A 51 -0.83 10.25 -28.33
C SER A 51 -1.59 11.32 -29.12
N GLY A 52 -1.02 11.87 -30.19
CA GLY A 52 -1.67 12.91 -31.00
C GLY A 52 -1.97 14.19 -30.22
N LYS A 53 -1.14 14.55 -29.23
CA LYS A 53 -1.33 15.80 -28.47
C LYS A 53 -1.08 17.05 -29.31
N PHE A 54 -0.25 16.93 -30.35
CA PHE A 54 -0.10 17.93 -31.39
C PHE A 54 -1.02 17.56 -32.56
N ARG A 55 -2.10 18.33 -32.77
CA ARG A 55 -3.20 17.93 -33.65
C ARG A 55 -3.14 18.47 -35.07
N ASP A 56 -2.57 19.65 -35.30
CA ASP A 56 -2.14 20.09 -36.63
C ASP A 56 -1.46 21.45 -36.55
N GLY A 57 -0.42 21.63 -37.36
CA GLY A 57 0.32 22.87 -37.47
C GLY A 57 1.57 22.71 -38.32
N GLU A 58 2.09 23.83 -38.79
CA GLU A 58 3.36 23.89 -39.51
C GLU A 58 4.53 23.40 -38.65
N ILE A 59 5.62 22.99 -39.30
CA ILE A 59 6.84 22.48 -38.67
C ILE A 59 7.36 23.46 -37.59
N GLU A 60 7.28 24.77 -37.83
CA GLU A 60 7.72 25.77 -36.85
C GLU A 60 6.86 25.78 -35.57
N LYS A 61 5.55 25.55 -35.71
CA LYS A 61 4.64 25.42 -34.56
C LYS A 61 4.92 24.14 -33.79
N PHE A 62 5.23 23.05 -34.51
CA PHE A 62 5.66 21.80 -33.90
C PHE A 62 6.91 21.98 -33.05
N PHE A 63 7.97 22.62 -33.58
CA PHE A 63 9.19 22.84 -32.80
C PHE A 63 8.97 23.72 -31.57
N ARG A 64 8.17 24.80 -31.68
CA ARG A 64 7.83 25.65 -30.53
C ARG A 64 7.05 24.89 -29.46
N TRP A 65 6.08 24.08 -29.87
CA TRP A 65 5.32 23.21 -28.99
C TRP A 65 6.22 22.18 -28.31
N ALA A 66 7.04 21.47 -29.08
CA ALA A 66 7.98 20.46 -28.58
C ALA A 66 8.97 21.06 -27.58
N MET A 67 9.53 22.24 -27.87
CA MET A 67 10.42 22.94 -26.93
C MET A 67 9.70 23.29 -25.62
N SER A 68 8.42 23.64 -25.67
CA SER A 68 7.62 23.94 -24.47
C SER A 68 7.39 22.68 -23.63
N VAL A 69 7.04 21.56 -24.28
CA VAL A 69 6.87 20.26 -23.61
C VAL A 69 8.17 19.79 -22.97
N ALA A 70 9.29 19.81 -23.70
CA ALA A 70 10.60 19.42 -23.18
C ALA A 70 11.02 20.27 -21.98
N LYS A 71 10.91 21.60 -22.10
CA LYS A 71 11.27 22.53 -21.02
C LYS A 71 10.46 22.27 -19.75
N ASN A 72 9.15 22.07 -19.89
CA ASN A 72 8.28 21.82 -18.74
C ASN A 72 8.59 20.48 -18.08
N GLU A 73 8.82 19.43 -18.86
CA GLU A 73 9.17 18.11 -18.31
C GLU A 73 10.52 18.15 -17.57
N ILE A 74 11.52 18.86 -18.10
CA ILE A 74 12.81 19.05 -17.41
C ILE A 74 12.61 19.74 -16.06
N ILE A 75 11.79 20.79 -16.01
CA ILE A 75 11.49 21.52 -14.77
C ILE A 75 10.78 20.59 -13.77
N ASP A 76 9.81 19.82 -14.23
CA ASP A 76 9.04 18.91 -13.38
C ASP A 76 9.89 17.75 -12.87
N PHE A 77 10.83 17.24 -13.68
CA PHE A 77 11.82 16.25 -13.25
C PHE A 77 12.70 16.80 -12.12
N ILE A 78 13.28 17.99 -12.29
CA ILE A 78 14.09 18.63 -11.26
C ILE A 78 13.29 18.88 -9.97
N ARG A 79 12.03 19.30 -10.10
CA ARG A 79 11.14 19.51 -8.94
C ARG A 79 10.83 18.21 -8.20
N LYS A 80 10.65 17.10 -8.94
CA LYS A 80 10.46 15.78 -8.34
C LYS A 80 11.71 15.38 -7.56
N GLU A 81 12.88 15.50 -8.17
CA GLU A 81 14.13 15.10 -7.51
C GLU A 81 14.41 15.94 -6.25
N LYS A 82 14.16 17.25 -6.30
CA LYS A 82 14.33 18.11 -5.11
C LYS A 82 13.44 17.74 -3.92
N ARG A 83 12.29 17.07 -4.15
CA ARG A 83 11.43 16.59 -3.06
C ARG A 83 12.01 15.35 -2.38
N TYR A 84 12.78 14.57 -3.12
CA TYR A 84 13.53 13.43 -2.62
C TYR A 84 14.96 13.91 -2.39
N SER A 85 15.22 14.54 -1.25
CA SER A 85 16.59 14.77 -0.78
C SER A 85 16.94 13.67 0.22
N PRO A 86 17.19 12.41 -0.22
CA PRO A 86 17.58 11.38 0.71
C PRO A 86 18.89 11.79 1.36
N ILE A 87 18.95 11.64 2.68
CA ILE A 87 20.20 11.70 3.41
C ILE A 87 20.91 10.38 3.15
N SER A 88 22.19 10.44 2.79
CA SER A 88 22.97 9.20 2.61
C SER A 88 23.11 8.49 3.95
N LEU A 89 22.80 7.20 3.99
CA LEU A 89 22.96 6.41 5.22
C LEU A 89 24.44 6.21 5.58
N ASP A 90 25.34 6.30 4.60
CA ASP A 90 26.79 6.28 4.79
C ASP A 90 27.35 7.61 5.31
N GLN A 91 26.51 8.65 5.46
CA GLN A 91 26.94 9.91 6.02
C GLN A 91 27.30 9.73 7.50
N SER A 92 28.47 10.21 7.92
CA SER A 92 28.87 10.27 9.32
C SER A 92 28.02 11.28 10.10
N ILE A 93 27.64 10.93 11.32
CA ILE A 93 26.98 11.84 12.26
C ILE A 93 28.03 12.80 12.82
N TYR A 94 27.73 14.10 12.79
CA TYR A 94 28.67 15.15 13.22
C TYR A 94 29.22 14.90 14.62
N GLY A 95 30.55 14.83 14.73
CA GLY A 95 31.25 14.59 16.00
C GLY A 95 31.38 13.11 16.39
N THR A 96 31.03 12.17 15.51
CA THR A 96 31.18 10.73 15.74
C THR A 96 31.76 10.01 14.51
N GLU A 97 32.37 8.85 14.73
CA GLU A 97 32.82 7.96 13.64
C GLU A 97 31.69 7.08 13.08
N LEU A 98 30.50 7.13 13.68
CA LEU A 98 29.34 6.34 13.28
C LEU A 98 28.64 6.95 12.05
N THR A 99 28.25 6.08 11.13
CA THR A 99 27.35 6.42 10.03
C THR A 99 25.90 6.51 10.52
N ILE A 100 25.05 7.21 9.76
CA ILE A 100 23.61 7.25 10.03
C ILE A 100 23.04 5.84 10.06
N LEU A 101 23.48 4.95 9.17
CA LEU A 101 23.05 3.54 9.15
C LEU A 101 23.32 2.84 10.48
N GLU A 102 24.53 2.96 11.02
CA GLU A 102 24.95 2.31 12.28
C GLU A 102 24.25 2.90 13.51
N SER A 103 23.81 4.15 13.41
CA SER A 103 23.03 4.83 14.45
C SER A 103 21.55 4.45 14.45
N LEU A 104 21.02 3.88 13.37
CA LEU A 104 19.61 3.53 13.31
C LEU A 104 19.36 2.30 14.21
N PRO A 105 18.42 2.38 15.16
CA PRO A 105 18.04 1.20 15.94
C PRO A 105 17.46 0.16 14.99
N GLY A 106 17.96 -1.08 15.05
CA GLY A 106 17.39 -2.19 14.30
C GLY A 106 15.93 -2.41 14.72
N GLU A 107 15.02 -2.49 13.75
CA GLU A 107 13.56 -2.56 13.96
C GLU A 107 13.06 -3.85 14.65
N ALA A 108 13.94 -4.74 15.09
CA ALA A 108 13.56 -5.97 15.78
C ALA A 108 14.36 -6.08 17.08
N ASN A 109 13.77 -5.62 18.18
CA ASN A 109 14.21 -6.03 19.49
C ASN A 109 13.98 -7.55 19.61
N PRO A 110 15.02 -8.37 19.91
CA PRO A 110 14.85 -9.81 20.08
C PRO A 110 13.81 -10.19 21.12
N LEU A 111 13.54 -9.32 22.11
CA LEU A 111 12.47 -9.50 23.09
C LEU A 111 11.08 -9.43 22.43
N ASP A 112 10.86 -8.48 21.51
CA ASP A 112 9.59 -8.35 20.79
C ASP A 112 9.33 -9.61 19.93
N ALA A 113 10.39 -10.18 19.34
CA ALA A 113 10.28 -11.45 18.60
C ALA A 113 9.87 -12.64 19.49
N ILE A 114 10.34 -12.68 20.73
CA ILE A 114 9.95 -13.69 21.73
C ILE A 114 8.49 -13.48 22.14
N GLU A 115 8.08 -12.25 22.44
CA GLU A 115 6.70 -11.93 22.82
C GLU A 115 5.70 -12.27 21.69
N ILE A 116 6.05 -11.98 20.44
CA ILE A 116 5.24 -12.35 19.27
C ILE A 116 5.14 -13.88 19.15
N ALA A 117 6.24 -14.61 19.38
CA ALA A 117 6.23 -16.06 19.33
C ALA A 117 5.33 -16.68 20.42
N ASP A 118 5.41 -16.19 21.66
CA ASP A 118 4.58 -16.65 22.77
C ASP A 118 3.09 -16.34 22.56
N LEU A 119 2.77 -15.15 22.06
CA LEU A 119 1.40 -14.78 21.70
C LEU A 119 0.86 -15.67 20.57
N THR A 120 1.69 -15.96 19.57
CA THR A 120 1.34 -16.85 18.45
C THR A 120 1.06 -18.26 18.94
N LEU A 121 1.90 -18.82 19.82
CA LEU A 121 1.68 -20.13 20.43
C LEU A 121 0.37 -20.16 21.23
N SER A 122 0.11 -19.13 22.02
CA SER A 122 -1.12 -18.98 22.81
C SER A 122 -2.37 -18.94 21.93
N ALA A 123 -2.32 -18.20 20.81
CA ALA A 123 -3.42 -18.12 19.85
C ALA A 123 -3.67 -19.48 19.16
N ILE A 124 -2.60 -20.21 18.80
CA ILE A 124 -2.71 -21.57 18.23
C ILE A 124 -3.35 -22.53 19.22
N GLU A 125 -3.00 -22.46 20.50
CA GLU A 125 -3.62 -23.29 21.54
C GLU A 125 -5.10 -22.95 21.74
N ALA A 126 -5.43 -21.66 21.80
CA ALA A 126 -6.81 -21.19 21.90
C ALA A 126 -7.65 -21.71 20.73
N LEU A 127 -7.14 -21.58 19.49
CA LEU A 127 -7.79 -22.11 18.30
C LEU A 127 -8.03 -23.62 18.40
N LYS A 128 -7.03 -24.40 18.82
CA LYS A 128 -7.19 -25.87 19.01
C LYS A 128 -8.25 -26.21 20.06
N ARG A 129 -8.35 -25.45 21.15
CA ARG A 129 -9.36 -25.66 22.19
C ARG A 129 -10.76 -25.31 21.69
N ILE A 130 -10.91 -24.17 21.02
CA ILE A 130 -12.18 -23.71 20.45
C ILE A 130 -12.67 -24.69 19.38
N ASP A 131 -11.79 -25.16 18.50
CA ASP A 131 -12.15 -26.11 17.44
C ASP A 131 -12.60 -27.47 18.02
N ARG A 132 -12.03 -27.91 19.14
CA ARG A 132 -12.51 -29.10 19.88
C ARG A 132 -13.86 -28.89 20.56
N GLN A 133 -14.16 -27.68 21.01
CA GLN A 133 -15.44 -27.34 21.65
C GLN A 133 -16.58 -27.25 20.62
N PHE A 134 -16.26 -26.83 19.39
CA PHE A 134 -17.23 -26.61 18.31
C PHE A 134 -16.79 -27.34 17.02
N PRO A 135 -16.72 -28.69 17.03
CA PRO A 135 -16.21 -29.47 15.90
C PRO A 135 -17.01 -29.24 14.61
N GLU A 136 -18.31 -28.96 14.70
CA GLU A 136 -19.19 -28.69 13.57
C GLU A 136 -18.90 -27.35 12.86
N LYS A 137 -18.19 -26.44 13.52
CA LYS A 137 -17.89 -25.10 12.99
C LYS A 137 -16.68 -25.08 12.07
N HIS A 138 -15.79 -26.07 12.17
CA HIS A 138 -14.58 -26.21 11.33
C HIS A 138 -13.67 -24.97 11.39
N TYR A 139 -13.53 -24.36 12.57
CA TYR A 139 -12.82 -23.09 12.76
C TYR A 139 -11.35 -23.19 12.35
N ARG A 140 -10.68 -24.29 12.70
CA ARG A 140 -9.29 -24.51 12.31
C ARG A 140 -9.12 -24.56 10.78
N HIS A 141 -10.04 -25.23 10.09
CA HIS A 141 -10.01 -25.32 8.62
C HIS A 141 -10.17 -23.93 7.98
N LEU A 142 -11.11 -23.13 8.49
CA LEU A 142 -11.33 -21.76 8.02
C LEU A 142 -10.09 -20.87 8.23
N CYS A 143 -9.49 -20.89 9.41
CA CYS A 143 -8.28 -20.11 9.72
C CYS A 143 -7.09 -20.51 8.84
N VAL A 144 -6.80 -21.81 8.72
CA VAL A 144 -5.68 -22.30 7.91
C VAL A 144 -5.89 -21.94 6.44
N GLY A 145 -7.11 -22.11 5.94
CA GLY A 145 -7.38 -21.83 4.54
C GLY A 145 -7.27 -20.35 4.18
N GLN A 146 -7.73 -19.44 5.05
CA GLN A 146 -7.52 -18.01 4.86
C GLN A 146 -6.04 -17.62 4.95
N ALA A 147 -5.28 -18.21 5.87
CA ALA A 147 -3.84 -17.98 5.98
C ALA A 147 -3.09 -18.46 4.72
N ASN A 148 -3.60 -19.50 4.05
CA ASN A 148 -3.10 -19.99 2.76
C ASN A 148 -3.62 -19.22 1.54
N GLY A 149 -4.38 -18.13 1.74
CA GLY A 149 -4.90 -17.28 0.66
C GLY A 149 -6.18 -17.77 -0.01
N GLN A 150 -6.89 -18.76 0.54
CA GLN A 150 -8.18 -19.18 0.02
C GLN A 150 -9.25 -18.09 0.26
N THR A 151 -10.09 -17.88 -0.75
CA THR A 151 -11.22 -16.95 -0.66
C THR A 151 -12.36 -17.55 0.16
N GLN A 152 -13.22 -16.70 0.73
CA GLN A 152 -14.41 -17.16 1.46
C GLN A 152 -15.34 -18.03 0.61
N ALA A 153 -15.41 -17.78 -0.71
CA ALA A 153 -16.23 -18.57 -1.63
C ALA A 153 -15.69 -20.00 -1.81
N GLN A 154 -14.36 -20.15 -1.89
CA GLN A 154 -13.70 -21.46 -1.97
C GLN A 154 -13.91 -22.26 -0.67
N LEU A 155 -13.70 -21.62 0.49
CA LEU A 155 -13.93 -22.24 1.79
C LEU A 155 -15.39 -22.65 2.02
N ALA A 156 -16.32 -21.83 1.53
CA ALA A 156 -17.75 -22.12 1.58
C ALA A 156 -18.10 -23.36 0.76
N ALA A 157 -17.57 -23.46 -0.47
CA ALA A 157 -17.76 -24.60 -1.35
C ALA A 157 -17.16 -25.89 -0.76
N GLU A 158 -15.96 -25.83 -0.18
CA GLU A 158 -15.28 -26.96 0.45
C GLU A 158 -16.05 -27.52 1.66
N LEU A 159 -16.62 -26.63 2.48
CA LEU A 159 -17.34 -27.00 3.69
C LEU A 159 -18.85 -27.23 3.46
N GLY A 160 -19.34 -27.05 2.23
CA GLY A 160 -20.77 -27.16 1.91
C GLY A 160 -21.66 -26.13 2.64
N ILE A 161 -21.12 -24.94 2.90
CA ILE A 161 -21.84 -23.84 3.59
C ILE A 161 -21.92 -22.60 2.69
N THR A 162 -22.64 -21.57 3.13
CA THR A 162 -22.69 -20.29 2.40
C THR A 162 -21.47 -19.42 2.72
N GLN A 163 -21.09 -18.55 1.79
CA GLN A 163 -20.05 -17.54 2.02
C GLN A 163 -20.36 -16.65 3.23
N SER A 164 -21.63 -16.29 3.43
CA SER A 164 -22.08 -15.54 4.61
C SER A 164 -21.88 -16.31 5.92
N ALA A 165 -22.03 -17.64 5.90
CA ALA A 165 -21.74 -18.48 7.05
C ALA A 165 -20.23 -18.53 7.37
N VAL A 166 -19.36 -18.56 6.35
CA VAL A 166 -17.90 -18.42 6.52
C VAL A 166 -17.58 -17.10 7.22
N SER A 167 -18.08 -15.98 6.70
CA SER A 167 -17.85 -14.67 7.31
C SER A 167 -18.33 -14.62 8.76
N LYS A 168 -19.55 -15.12 9.03
CA LYS A 168 -20.11 -15.15 10.39
C LYS A 168 -19.25 -15.97 11.34
N ARG A 169 -18.82 -17.17 10.91
CA ARG A 169 -17.96 -18.05 11.71
C ARG A 169 -16.59 -17.43 11.98
N MET A 170 -16.01 -16.71 11.03
CA MET A 170 -14.74 -16.01 11.25
C MET A 170 -14.88 -14.89 12.29
N THR A 171 -15.98 -14.13 12.26
CA THR A 171 -16.27 -13.13 13.29
C THR A 171 -16.51 -13.77 14.67
N GLU A 172 -17.27 -14.87 14.72
CA GLU A 172 -17.46 -15.65 15.96
C GLU A 172 -16.12 -16.16 16.52
N LEU A 173 -15.26 -16.71 15.65
CA LEU A 173 -13.96 -17.23 16.03
C LEU A 173 -13.02 -16.15 16.57
N ALA A 174 -12.97 -14.98 15.93
CA ALA A 174 -12.17 -13.86 16.41
C ALA A 174 -12.58 -13.46 17.83
N ALA A 175 -13.88 -13.32 18.10
CA ALA A 175 -14.37 -13.00 19.45
C ALA A 175 -14.03 -14.08 20.49
N LEU A 176 -14.09 -15.36 20.10
CA LEU A 176 -13.73 -16.48 20.99
C LEU A 176 -12.23 -16.55 21.27
N VAL A 177 -11.38 -16.27 20.27
CA VAL A 177 -9.93 -16.19 20.45
C VAL A 177 -9.57 -14.99 21.31
N ASP A 178 -10.20 -13.84 21.09
CA ASP A 178 -10.03 -12.64 21.93
C ASP A 178 -10.42 -12.94 23.38
N GLU A 179 -11.54 -13.61 23.63
CA GLU A 179 -11.95 -14.02 24.97
C GLU A 179 -10.95 -15.03 25.58
N ALA A 180 -10.51 -16.03 24.82
CA ALA A 180 -9.57 -17.05 25.31
C ALA A 180 -8.21 -16.45 25.66
N LEU A 181 -7.71 -15.53 24.83
CA LEU A 181 -6.47 -14.80 25.08
C LEU A 181 -6.65 -13.81 26.24
N ALA A 182 -7.76 -13.09 26.31
CA ALA A 182 -8.07 -12.18 27.42
C ALA A 182 -8.20 -12.93 28.77
N LEU A 183 -8.75 -14.14 28.79
CA LEU A 183 -8.81 -14.97 30.00
C LEU A 183 -7.44 -15.53 30.42
N GLY A 184 -6.52 -15.68 29.48
CA GLY A 184 -5.11 -16.01 29.74
C GLY A 184 -4.25 -14.79 30.14
N LEU A 185 -4.58 -13.60 29.61
CA LEU A 185 -3.87 -12.33 29.83
C LEU A 185 -4.44 -11.50 31.00
N PHE A 186 -5.69 -11.74 31.41
CA PHE A 186 -6.35 -11.12 32.56
C PHE A 186 -7.13 -12.17 33.35
N SER A 187 -6.64 -12.51 34.55
CA SER A 187 -7.18 -13.59 35.39
C SER A 187 -8.70 -13.49 35.67
N ALA A 188 -9.41 -14.60 35.43
CA ALA A 188 -10.56 -15.23 36.12
C ALA A 188 -11.72 -14.42 36.76
N LYS A 189 -11.76 -13.08 36.70
CA LYS A 189 -12.78 -12.25 37.39
C LYS A 189 -13.94 -11.80 36.49
N ALA A 190 -13.79 -11.85 35.17
CA ALA A 190 -14.76 -11.28 34.22
C ALA A 190 -15.96 -12.19 33.92
N ILE A 191 -15.81 -13.51 34.02
CA ILE A 191 -16.83 -14.51 33.63
C ILE A 191 -18.11 -14.38 34.50
N LYS A 192 -17.97 -14.00 35.78
CA LYS A 192 -19.14 -13.82 36.66
C LYS A 192 -19.99 -12.59 36.34
N GLN A 193 -19.40 -11.54 35.77
CA GLN A 193 -20.12 -10.28 35.52
C GLN A 193 -20.92 -10.30 34.22
N HIS A 194 -20.48 -11.05 33.20
CA HIS A 194 -21.19 -11.06 31.91
C HIS A 194 -22.36 -12.07 31.86
N GLN A 195 -22.29 -13.19 32.59
CA GLN A 195 -23.39 -14.16 32.69
C GLN A 195 -24.60 -13.62 33.47
N GLN A 196 -24.42 -12.62 34.34
CA GLN A 196 -25.53 -11.93 35.03
C GLN A 196 -26.21 -10.87 34.16
N LYS A 197 -25.50 -10.24 33.20
CA LYS A 197 -26.08 -9.23 32.30
C LYS A 197 -26.89 -9.81 31.13
N SER A 198 -26.62 -11.04 30.70
CA SER A 198 -27.34 -11.67 29.57
C SER A 198 -28.67 -12.33 29.93
N ARG A 199 -29.05 -12.36 31.22
CA ARG A 199 -30.28 -13.02 31.72
C ARG A 199 -31.47 -12.08 32.00
N GLN A 200 -31.40 -10.80 31.63
CA GLN A 200 -32.59 -9.94 31.76
C GLN A 200 -33.52 -10.10 30.54
N PRO A 201 -34.80 -10.47 30.72
CA PRO A 201 -35.75 -10.57 29.64
C PRO A 201 -36.08 -9.17 29.08
N LYS A 202 -35.97 -9.02 27.75
CA LYS A 202 -36.39 -7.80 27.03
C LYS A 202 -37.88 -7.55 27.27
N SER A 203 -38.21 -6.39 27.80
CA SER A 203 -39.59 -5.92 27.96
C SER A 203 -40.30 -5.80 26.61
N ALA A 204 -41.58 -6.15 26.62
CA ALA A 204 -42.46 -6.18 25.45
C ALA A 204 -42.56 -4.81 24.76
N ARG A 205 -42.31 -4.78 23.44
CA ARG A 205 -42.58 -3.63 22.57
C ARG A 205 -44.09 -3.44 22.44
N LYS A 206 -44.64 -2.34 22.97
CA LYS A 206 -45.95 -1.82 22.59
C LYS A 206 -45.87 -1.27 21.16
N ARG A 207 -46.62 -1.83 20.22
CA ARG A 207 -46.99 -1.16 18.96
C ARG A 207 -48.10 -0.16 19.29
N SER A 208 -47.89 1.12 19.00
CA SER A 208 -48.96 2.11 19.01
C SER A 208 -49.65 2.11 17.65
N ASP A 209 -50.90 1.66 17.61
CA ASP A 209 -51.85 2.06 16.58
C ASP A 209 -52.25 3.51 16.85
N SER A 210 -51.96 4.44 15.94
CA SER A 210 -52.78 5.63 15.73
C SER A 210 -52.52 6.22 14.35
N GLN A 211 -53.59 6.32 13.57
CA GLN A 211 -53.75 7.12 12.36
C GLN A 211 -53.35 8.58 12.59
N TRP A 212 -52.86 9.29 11.56
CA TRP A 212 -53.52 10.35 10.77
C TRP A 212 -52.55 10.78 9.66
#